data_AF-A0A8G2E731-F1
#
_entry.id   AF-A0A8G2E731-F1
#
_cell.length_a   1.000
_cell.length_b   1.000
_cell.length_c   1.000
_cell.angle_alpha   90.00
_cell.angle_beta   90.00
_cell.angle_gamma   90.00
#
_symmetry.space_group_name_H-M   'P 1'
#
loop_
_entity.id
_entity.type
_entity.pdbx_description
1 polymer ?
#
loop_
_entity_poly.entity_id
_entity_poly.type
_entity_poly.pdbx_seq_one_letter_code
_entity_poly.pdbx_strand_id
1 'polypeptide(L)'
;MENYRMRIPIQHEITLVNMLLSPPYNATPVPIQYGTQYVLASRVICNFQHKKSTPEEFSFYVQNHSANFEQAEIIEKLASHVEIND
;
A
#
# COMPACT_ATOMS: atom_id res chain seq x y z
N MET A 1 -13.25 -5.49 -10.97
CA MET A 1 -11.94 -5.98 -10.50
C MET A 1 -11.92 -5.82 -9.00
N GLU A 2 -11.91 -6.93 -8.27
CA GLU A 2 -11.60 -6.91 -6.85
C GLU A 2 -10.14 -6.45 -6.70
N ASN A 3 -9.87 -5.46 -5.84
CA ASN A 3 -8.49 -5.08 -5.57
C ASN A 3 -7.86 -6.20 -4.74
N TYR A 4 -6.81 -6.84 -5.24
CA TYR A 4 -6.07 -7.85 -4.50
C TYR A 4 -5.54 -7.22 -3.20
N ARG A 5 -5.87 -7.85 -2.07
CA ARG A 5 -5.61 -7.32 -0.74
C ARG A 5 -4.63 -8.21 -0.02
N MET A 6 -3.42 -7.71 0.15
CA MET A 6 -2.32 -8.38 0.83
C MET A 6 -2.40 -8.15 2.33
N ARG A 7 -1.96 -9.13 3.13
CA ARG A 7 -1.65 -8.93 4.55
C ARG A 7 -0.15 -8.82 4.71
N ILE A 8 0.30 -7.73 5.31
CA ILE A 8 1.72 -7.42 5.46
C ILE A 8 2.03 -7.26 6.96
N PRO A 9 3.12 -7.87 7.46
CA PRO A 9 3.54 -7.67 8.84
C PRO A 9 3.83 -6.20 9.14
N ILE A 10 3.40 -5.72 10.31
CA ILE A 10 3.47 -4.30 10.70
C ILE A 10 4.89 -3.74 10.68
N GLN A 11 5.91 -4.59 10.89
CA GLN A 11 7.33 -4.21 10.83
C GLN A 11 7.77 -3.65 9.46
N HIS A 12 7.05 -3.97 8.38
CA HIS A 12 7.35 -3.49 7.02
C HIS A 12 6.63 -2.18 6.67
N GLU A 13 5.71 -1.70 7.51
CA GLU A 13 4.90 -0.52 7.22
C GLU A 13 5.79 0.72 6.97
N ILE A 14 6.71 1.02 7.88
CA ILE A 14 7.58 2.20 7.78
C ILE A 14 8.43 2.13 6.50
N THR A 15 8.92 0.96 6.12
CA THR A 15 9.70 0.78 4.89
C THR A 15 8.87 1.10 3.65
N LEU A 16 7.64 0.57 3.56
CA LEU A 16 6.76 0.88 2.43
C LEU A 16 6.35 2.35 2.42
N VAL A 17 6.01 2.94 3.57
CA VAL A 17 5.68 4.36 3.67
C VAL A 17 6.85 5.23 3.17
N ASN A 18 8.08 4.96 3.62
CA ASN A 18 9.25 5.71 3.19
C ASN A 18 9.50 5.58 1.68
N MET A 19 9.29 4.38 1.12
CA MET A 19 9.35 4.16 -0.33
C MET A 19 8.33 5.07 -1.04
N LEU A 20 7.06 5.04 -0.63
CA LEU A 20 5.99 5.80 -1.30
C LEU A 20 6.17 7.32 -1.16
N LEU A 21 6.69 7.81 -0.04
CA LEU A 21 6.95 9.25 0.15
C LEU A 21 8.16 9.75 -0.66
N SER A 22 9.07 8.87 -1.07
CA SER A 22 10.27 9.24 -1.80
C SER A 22 10.03 9.33 -3.32
N PRO A 23 10.87 10.08 -4.08
CA PRO A 23 10.89 9.97 -5.53
C PRO A 23 11.12 8.51 -5.98
N PRO A 24 10.45 8.06 -7.07
CA PRO A 24 9.59 8.82 -7.99
C PRO A 24 8.12 8.91 -7.54
N TYR A 25 7.74 8.27 -6.44
CA TYR A 25 6.35 8.09 -6.04
C TYR A 25 5.72 9.36 -5.44
N ASN A 26 6.49 10.09 -4.61
CA ASN A 26 6.12 11.39 -4.03
C ASN A 26 4.70 11.40 -3.45
N ALA A 27 4.35 10.38 -2.67
CA ALA A 27 3.00 10.17 -2.19
C ALA A 27 2.53 11.27 -1.22
N THR A 28 1.24 11.59 -1.28
CA THR A 28 0.55 12.42 -0.30
C THR A 28 -0.30 11.53 0.62
N PRO A 29 -0.10 11.55 1.95
CA PRO A 29 -0.92 10.79 2.88
C PRO A 29 -2.30 11.43 3.06
N VAL A 30 -3.34 10.60 3.05
CA VAL A 30 -4.73 10.96 3.28
C VAL A 30 -5.28 10.03 4.36
N PRO A 31 -5.51 10.51 5.59
CA PRO A 31 -6.07 9.70 6.67
C PRO A 31 -7.47 9.17 6.32
N ILE A 32 -7.74 7.92 6.66
CA ILE A 32 -9.05 7.27 6.55
C ILE A 32 -9.42 6.59 7.87
N GLN A 33 -10.69 6.23 8.05
CA GLN A 33 -11.22 5.74 9.34
C GLN A 33 -10.39 4.61 9.98
N TYR A 34 -9.81 3.73 9.15
CA TYR A 34 -9.05 2.57 9.60
C TYR A 34 -7.66 2.50 8.96
N GLY A 35 -7.01 3.64 8.73
CA GLY A 35 -5.62 3.68 8.25
C GLY A 35 -5.33 4.90 7.40
N THR A 36 -4.50 4.74 6.36
CA THR A 36 -4.02 5.86 5.53
C THR A 36 -3.99 5.45 4.07
N GLN A 37 -4.44 6.35 3.19
CA GLN A 37 -4.20 6.25 1.75
C GLN A 37 -2.98 7.08 1.38
N TYR A 38 -2.06 6.50 0.64
CA TYR A 38 -0.92 7.19 0.05
C TYR A 38 -1.20 7.39 -1.43
N VAL A 39 -1.57 8.61 -1.80
CA VAL A 39 -1.89 8.97 -3.18
C VAL A 39 -0.60 9.40 -3.88
N LEU A 40 -0.16 8.62 -4.86
CA LEU A 40 1.09 8.89 -5.58
C LEU A 40 0.94 10.09 -6.52
N ALA A 41 2.06 10.69 -6.93
CA ALA A 41 2.06 11.74 -7.95
C ALA A 41 1.39 11.30 -9.27
N SER A 42 1.46 10.01 -9.60
CA SER A 42 0.79 9.38 -10.74
C SER A 42 -0.72 9.21 -10.57
N ARG A 43 -1.27 9.48 -9.38
CA ARG A 43 -2.66 9.20 -8.96
C ARG A 43 -2.99 7.73 -8.67
N VAL A 44 -2.01 6.82 -8.73
CA VAL A 44 -2.15 5.49 -8.11
C VAL A 44 -2.36 5.65 -6.60
N ILE A 45 -3.18 4.80 -5.99
CA ILE A 45 -3.52 4.92 -4.56
C ILE A 45 -3.08 3.64 -3.84
N CYS A 46 -2.18 3.78 -2.87
CA CYS A 46 -1.75 2.69 -2.01
C CYS A 46 -2.49 2.78 -0.68
N ASN A 47 -3.30 1.77 -0.35
CA ASN A 47 -4.13 1.78 0.84
C ASN A 47 -3.47 0.95 1.95
N PHE A 48 -3.35 1.54 3.14
CA PHE A 48 -2.92 0.88 4.36
C PHE A 48 -4.13 0.84 5.28
N GLN A 49 -4.65 -0.35 5.58
CA GLN A 49 -5.77 -0.54 6.48
C GLN A 49 -5.39 -1.38 7.69
N HIS A 50 -5.56 -0.82 8.88
CA HIS A 50 -5.26 -1.46 10.15
C HIS A 50 -6.53 -2.00 10.80
N LYS A 51 -6.43 -3.18 11.42
CA LYS A 51 -7.51 -3.77 12.21
C LYS A 51 -7.07 -3.88 13.67
N LYS A 52 -7.96 -3.51 14.59
CA LYS A 52 -7.67 -3.61 16.03
C LYS A 52 -7.48 -5.07 16.51
N SER A 53 -8.08 -6.03 15.80
CA SER A 53 -8.02 -7.45 16.15
C SER A 53 -6.70 -8.13 15.78
N THR A 54 -5.91 -7.52 14.89
CA THR A 54 -4.67 -8.10 14.33
C THR A 54 -3.61 -6.99 14.21
N PRO A 55 -3.16 -6.40 15.33
CA PRO A 55 -2.26 -5.25 15.33
C PRO A 55 -0.86 -5.55 14.76
N GLU A 56 -0.48 -6.82 14.66
CA GLU A 56 0.77 -7.32 14.09
C GLU A 56 0.82 -7.28 12.55
N GLU A 57 -0.31 -6.99 11.91
CA GLU A 57 -0.43 -6.90 10.45
C GLU A 57 -1.29 -5.71 10.03
N PHE A 58 -1.11 -5.30 8.78
CA PHE A 58 -2.03 -4.38 8.11
C PHE A 58 -2.39 -4.95 6.74
N SER A 59 -3.56 -4.55 6.24
CA SER A 59 -3.93 -4.86 4.87
C SER A 59 -3.42 -3.79 3.94
N PHE A 60 -2.79 -4.25 2.86
CA PHE A 60 -2.30 -3.42 1.78
C PHE A 60 -3.01 -3.74 0.48
N TYR A 61 -3.43 -2.73 -0.27
CA TYR A 61 -3.93 -2.92 -1.63
C TYR A 61 -3.75 -1.65 -2.45
N VAL A 62 -3.54 -1.83 -3.75
CA VAL A 62 -3.40 -0.73 -4.70
C VAL A 62 -4.72 -0.51 -5.43
N GLN A 63 -5.03 0.74 -5.73
CA GLN A 63 -6.19 1.15 -6.52
C GLN A 63 -5.76 2.13 -7.61
N ASN A 64 -6.67 2.32 -8.58
CA ASN A 64 -6.48 3.22 -9.71
C ASN A 64 -5.26 2.83 -10.59
N HIS A 65 -5.09 1.53 -10.86
CA HIS A 65 -4.07 1.00 -11.77
C HIS A 65 -4.09 1.69 -13.14
N SER A 66 -5.26 2.15 -13.62
CA SER A 66 -5.39 2.88 -14.89
C SER A 66 -4.59 4.19 -14.94
N ALA A 67 -4.24 4.78 -13.80
CA ALA A 67 -3.47 6.03 -13.77
C ALA A 67 -1.98 5.81 -14.07
N ASN A 68 -1.43 4.68 -13.64
CA ASN A 68 -0.10 4.22 -14.03
C ASN A 68 0.03 2.71 -13.72
N PHE A 69 -0.22 1.89 -14.73
CA PHE A 69 -0.31 0.43 -14.57
C PHE A 69 1.02 -0.19 -14.13
N GLU A 70 2.11 0.18 -14.81
CA GLU A 70 3.45 -0.32 -14.50
C GLU A 70 3.85 0.01 -13.06
N GLN A 71 3.59 1.24 -12.61
CA GLN A 71 3.91 1.64 -11.25
C GLN A 71 3.06 0.87 -10.22
N ALA A 72 1.77 0.66 -10.50
CA ALA A 72 0.90 -0.13 -9.64
C ALA A 72 1.40 -1.58 -9.52
N GLU A 73 1.73 -2.23 -10.64
CA GLU A 73 2.25 -3.60 -10.66
C GLU A 73 3.58 -3.73 -9.92
N ILE A 74 4.50 -2.77 -10.09
CA ILE A 74 5.79 -2.78 -9.38
C ILE A 74 5.56 -2.69 -7.87
N ILE A 75 4.69 -1.80 -7.41
CA ILE A 75 4.41 -1.64 -5.98
C ILE A 75 3.76 -2.90 -5.41
N GLU A 76 2.78 -3.47 -6.12
CA GLU A 76 2.13 -4.72 -5.70
C GLU A 76 3.14 -5.87 -5.62
N LYS A 77 4.02 -5.99 -6.62
CA LYS A 77 5.08 -6.99 -6.63
C LYS A 77 6.08 -6.78 -5.50
N LEU A 78 6.45 -5.55 -5.17
CA LEU A 78 7.35 -5.27 -4.04
C LEU A 78 6.70 -5.63 -2.71
N ALA A 79 5.42 -5.26 -2.53
CA ALA A 79 4.65 -5.60 -1.35
C ALA A 79 4.47 -7.13 -1.19
N SER A 80 4.28 -7.86 -2.28
CA SER A 80 4.09 -9.31 -2.23
C SER A 80 5.33 -10.09 -1.77
N HIS A 81 6.54 -9.51 -1.81
CA HIS A 81 7.74 -10.16 -1.28
C HIS A 81 7.75 -10.25 0.26
N VAL A 82 6.95 -9.42 0.91
CA VAL A 82 6.82 -9.38 2.39
C VAL A 82 5.41 -9.74 2.84
N GLU A 83 4.57 -10.20 1.92
CA GLU A 83 3.22 -10.67 2.22
C GLU A 83 3.28 -11.94 3.09
N ILE A 84 2.32 -12.04 4.01
CA ILE A 84 2.07 -13.28 4.76
C ILE A 84 1.38 -14.25 3.81
N ASN A 85 2.14 -15.23 3.31
CA ASN A 85 1.61 -16.37 2.61
C ASN A 85 1.07 -17.37 3.65
N ASP A 86 -0.24 -17.64 3.62
CA ASP A 86 -0.84 -18.76 4.37
C ASP A 86 -0.46 -20.11 3.75
#